data_AF-A0A924Q0P3-F1
#
_entry.id   AF-A0A924Q0P3-F1
#
_cell.length_a   1.000
_cell.length_b   1.000
_cell.length_c   1.000
_cell.angle_alpha   90.00
_cell.angle_beta   90.00
_cell.angle_gamma   90.00
#
_symmetry.space_group_name_H-M   'P 1'
#
loop_
_entity.id
_entity.type
_entity.pdbx_description
1 polymer ?
#
loop_
_entity_poly.entity_id
_entity_poly.type
_entity_poly.pdbx_seq_one_letter_code
_entity_poly.pdbx_strand_id
1 'polypeptide(L)'
;MATAVQRIVVQTTTQDKKAIVAKAKKLDLPISELMRRGAFAYESADADAELGALADAAKGAADRAGAAIDDALDFIESSNKRIATMEDKAAKSAARKAA
;
A
#
# COMPACT_ATOMS: atom_id res chain seq x y z
N MET A 1 -42.49 -23.49 -6.96
CA MET A 1 -42.96 -22.22 -6.38
C MET A 1 -41.74 -21.41 -5.99
N ALA A 2 -41.21 -20.59 -6.90
CA ALA A 2 -39.96 -19.85 -6.68
C ALA A 2 -40.25 -18.48 -6.08
N THR A 3 -40.34 -18.37 -4.75
CA THR A 3 -40.38 -17.09 -4.04
C THR A 3 -39.07 -16.86 -3.32
N ALA A 4 -38.02 -16.55 -4.09
CA ALA A 4 -36.69 -16.24 -3.55
C ALA A 4 -36.39 -14.73 -3.50
N VAL A 5 -37.29 -13.86 -3.99
CA VAL A 5 -37.04 -12.42 -4.10
C VAL A 5 -38.15 -11.63 -3.40
N GLN A 6 -37.76 -10.87 -2.38
CA GLN A 6 -38.59 -9.87 -1.71
C GLN A 6 -38.22 -8.46 -2.20
N ARG A 7 -39.16 -7.50 -2.13
CA ARG A 7 -38.95 -6.13 -2.62
C ARG A 7 -38.89 -5.14 -1.45
N ILE A 8 -37.85 -4.32 -1.46
CA ILE A 8 -37.70 -3.17 -0.55
C ILE A 8 -37.96 -1.90 -1.37
N VAL A 9 -38.87 -1.04 -0.90
CA VAL A 9 -39.11 0.28 -1.50
C VAL A 9 -38.35 1.31 -0.68
N VAL A 10 -37.48 2.07 -1.32
CA VAL A 10 -36.63 3.09 -0.67
C VAL A 10 -36.93 4.45 -1.28
N GLN A 11 -37.09 5.47 -0.43
CA GLN A 11 -37.21 6.85 -0.86
C GLN A 11 -35.81 7.46 -1.00
N THR A 12 -35.56 8.14 -2.12
CA THR A 12 -34.28 8.81 -2.39
C THR A 12 -34.56 10.18 -2.97
N THR A 13 -33.64 11.13 -2.82
CA THR A 13 -33.73 12.38 -3.57
C THR A 13 -33.44 12.14 -5.06
N THR A 14 -33.76 13.12 -5.91
CA THR A 14 -33.39 13.09 -7.34
C THR A 14 -31.88 13.02 -7.53
N GLN A 15 -31.12 13.70 -6.66
CA GLN A 15 -29.66 13.71 -6.71
C GLN A 15 -29.08 12.35 -6.33
N ASP A 16 -29.58 11.72 -5.28
CA ASP A 16 -29.15 10.38 -4.85
C ASP A 16 -29.41 9.35 -5.95
N LYS A 17 -30.61 9.40 -6.55
CA LYS A 17 -30.98 8.50 -7.66
C LYS A 17 -29.99 8.66 -8.83
N LYS A 18 -29.65 9.89 -9.20
CA LYS A 18 -28.68 10.15 -10.27
C LYS A 18 -27.29 9.60 -9.92
N ALA A 19 -26.84 9.77 -8.68
CA ALA A 19 -25.57 9.27 -8.21
C ALA A 19 -25.51 7.73 -8.20
N ILE A 20 -26.58 7.06 -7.72
CA ILE A 20 -26.69 5.60 -7.70
C ILE A 20 -26.66 5.05 -9.14
N VAL A 21 -27.43 5.64 -10.06
CA VAL A 21 -27.46 5.23 -11.48
C VAL A 21 -26.08 5.41 -12.11
N ALA A 22 -25.42 6.54 -11.87
CA ALA A 22 -24.09 6.80 -12.41
C ALA A 22 -23.05 5.80 -11.88
N LYS A 23 -23.09 5.47 -10.57
CA LYS A 23 -22.21 4.49 -9.94
C LYS A 23 -22.45 3.09 -10.49
N ALA A 24 -23.70 2.66 -10.62
CA ALA A 24 -24.08 1.37 -11.20
C ALA A 24 -23.56 1.22 -12.63
N LYS A 25 -23.73 2.26 -13.46
CA LYS A 25 -23.21 2.30 -14.83
C LYS A 25 -21.69 2.22 -14.88
N LYS A 26 -20.99 2.97 -14.02
CA LYS A 26 -19.52 2.96 -13.95
C LYS A 26 -18.97 1.58 -13.60
N LEU A 27 -19.68 0.82 -12.77
CA LEU A 27 -19.28 -0.51 -12.29
C LEU A 27 -19.84 -1.65 -13.14
N ASP A 28 -20.60 -1.35 -14.20
CA ASP A 28 -21.31 -2.33 -15.03
C ASP A 28 -22.18 -3.31 -14.21
N LEU A 29 -22.91 -2.79 -13.22
CA LEU A 29 -23.78 -3.56 -12.34
C LEU A 29 -25.25 -3.10 -12.43
N PRO A 30 -26.22 -4.01 -12.32
CA PRO A 30 -27.61 -3.63 -12.07
C PRO A 30 -27.74 -2.81 -10.79
N ILE A 31 -28.64 -1.82 -10.78
CA ILE A 31 -28.86 -0.97 -9.60
C ILE A 31 -29.26 -1.81 -8.38
N SER A 32 -30.12 -2.82 -8.56
CA SER A 32 -30.53 -3.73 -7.48
C SER A 32 -29.37 -4.54 -6.91
N GLU A 33 -28.41 -4.92 -7.74
CA GLU A 33 -27.19 -5.61 -7.33
C GLU A 33 -26.28 -4.68 -6.54
N LEU A 34 -26.05 -3.46 -7.06
CA LEU A 34 -25.27 -2.42 -6.37
C LEU A 34 -25.85 -2.12 -4.98
N MET A 35 -27.17 -1.94 -4.88
CA MET A 35 -27.83 -1.62 -3.62
C MET A 35 -27.79 -2.80 -2.65
N ARG A 36 -27.97 -4.04 -3.13
CA ARG A 36 -27.86 -5.23 -2.27
C ARG A 36 -26.43 -5.37 -1.73
N ARG A 37 -25.41 -5.31 -2.59
CA ARG A 37 -24.01 -5.38 -2.17
C ARG A 37 -23.65 -4.23 -1.24
N GLY A 38 -24.07 -3.02 -1.57
CA GLY A 38 -23.82 -1.84 -0.74
C GLY A 38 -24.44 -1.95 0.64
N ALA A 39 -25.63 -2.54 0.77
CA ALA A 39 -26.27 -2.77 2.07
C ALA A 39 -25.51 -3.79 2.94
N PHE A 40 -24.93 -4.84 2.34
CA PHE A 40 -24.13 -5.83 3.08
C PHE A 40 -22.68 -5.37 3.34
N ALA A 41 -22.11 -4.57 2.44
CA ALA A 41 -20.77 -4.01 2.59
C ALA A 41 -20.73 -2.75 3.45
N TYR A 42 -21.88 -2.20 3.82
CA TYR A 42 -21.96 -1.13 4.79
C TYR A 42 -21.74 -1.72 6.18
N GLU A 43 -20.48 -1.78 6.59
CA GLU A 43 -20.09 -1.98 7.97
C GLU A 43 -19.86 -0.58 8.57
N SER A 44 -20.45 -0.31 9.74
CA SER A 44 -20.19 0.93 10.47
C SER A 44 -18.70 1.02 10.88
N ALA A 45 -18.28 2.18 11.40
CA ALA A 45 -16.96 2.61 11.92
C ALA A 45 -15.82 1.58 12.18
N ASP A 46 -16.10 0.33 12.49
CA ASP A 46 -15.13 -0.77 12.63
C ASP A 46 -14.30 -1.00 11.35
N ALA A 47 -14.90 -0.86 10.16
CA ALA A 47 -14.16 -0.98 8.89
C ALA A 47 -13.12 0.14 8.67
N ASP A 48 -13.38 1.35 9.19
CA ASP A 48 -12.43 2.46 9.13
C ASP A 48 -11.25 2.23 10.10
N ALA A 49 -11.49 1.55 11.23
CA ALA A 49 -10.44 1.20 12.19
C ALA A 49 -9.48 0.14 11.63
N GLU A 50 -9.98 -0.87 10.92
CA GLU A 50 -9.13 -1.89 10.28
C GLU A 50 -8.25 -1.29 9.17
N LEU A 51 -8.80 -0.38 8.36
CA LEU A 51 -8.03 0.36 7.36
C LEU A 51 -6.97 1.26 8.00
N GLY A 52 -7.28 1.90 9.12
CA GLY A 52 -6.31 2.66 9.92
C GLY A 52 -5.16 1.80 10.41
N ALA A 53 -5.46 0.64 11.00
CA ALA A 53 -4.45 -0.31 11.48
C ALA A 53 -3.54 -0.83 10.35
N LEU A 54 -4.10 -1.10 9.18
CA LEU A 54 -3.33 -1.50 8.00
C LEU A 54 -2.39 -0.38 7.53
N ALA A 55 -2.87 0.87 7.51
CA ALA A 55 -2.08 2.03 7.12
C ALA A 55 -0.90 2.25 8.08
N ASP A 56 -1.13 2.14 9.39
CA ASP A 56 -0.08 2.26 10.41
C ASP A 56 0.96 1.15 10.28
N ALA A 57 0.53 -0.09 10.04
CA ALA A 57 1.44 -1.22 9.82
C ALA A 57 2.29 -1.02 8.56
N ALA A 58 1.69 -0.55 7.47
CA ALA A 58 2.38 -0.27 6.21
C ALA A 58 3.41 0.85 6.37
N LYS A 59 3.04 1.94 7.07
CA LYS A 59 3.96 3.04 7.38
C LYS A 59 5.15 2.54 8.20
N GLY A 60 4.89 1.82 9.29
CA GLY A 60 5.96 1.28 10.13
C GLY A 60 6.89 0.33 9.38
N ALA A 61 6.36 -0.45 8.42
CA ALA A 61 7.19 -1.29 7.55
C ALA A 61 8.08 -0.46 6.60
N ALA A 62 7.53 0.59 6.00
CA ALA A 62 8.28 1.49 5.13
C ALA A 62 9.38 2.23 5.89
N ASP A 63 9.09 2.74 7.10
CA ASP A 63 10.07 3.43 7.94
C ASP A 63 11.24 2.49 8.31
N ARG A 64 10.95 1.24 8.69
CA ARG A 64 11.98 0.23 8.97
C ARG A 64 12.80 -0.12 7.74
N ALA A 65 12.17 -0.24 6.58
CA ALA A 65 12.88 -0.51 5.33
C ALA A 65 13.80 0.64 4.95
N GLY A 66 13.35 1.89 5.11
CA GLY A 66 14.17 3.09 4.91
C GLY A 66 15.41 3.08 5.81
N ALA A 67 15.21 2.90 7.12
CA ALA A 67 16.31 2.83 8.07
C ALA A 67 17.33 1.72 7.73
N ALA A 68 16.85 0.53 7.35
CA ALA A 68 17.73 -0.58 6.96
C ALA A 68 18.52 -0.30 5.66
N ILE A 69 17.94 0.45 4.73
CA ILE A 69 18.63 0.88 3.50
C ILE A 69 19.72 1.88 3.86
N ASP A 70 19.41 2.88 4.68
CA ASP A 70 20.38 3.88 5.11
C ASP A 70 21.56 3.23 5.85
N ASP A 71 21.28 2.34 6.81
CA ASP A 71 22.30 1.58 7.53
C ASP A 71 23.21 0.77 6.57
N ALA A 72 22.62 0.15 5.54
CA ALA A 72 23.37 -0.61 4.56
C ALA A 72 24.27 0.28 3.70
N LEU A 73 23.78 1.46 3.30
CA LEU A 73 24.55 2.44 2.54
C LEU A 73 25.74 2.98 3.34
N ASP A 74 25.51 3.34 4.61
CA ASP A 74 26.57 3.80 5.52
C ASP A 74 27.65 2.73 5.72
N PHE A 75 27.23 1.47 5.89
CA PHE A 75 28.16 0.35 5.99
C PHE A 75 28.99 0.19 4.71
N ILE A 76 28.36 0.24 3.53
CA ILE A 76 29.05 0.15 2.24
C ILE A 76 30.06 1.29 2.07
N GLU A 77 29.68 2.53 2.41
CA GLU A 77 30.58 3.68 2.33
C GLU A 77 31.81 3.48 3.23
N SER A 78 31.60 3.05 4.48
CA SER A 78 32.70 2.74 5.40
C SER A 78 33.60 1.60 4.88
N SER A 79 33.02 0.61 4.21
CA SER A 79 33.74 -0.49 3.60
C SER A 79 34.63 -0.02 2.44
N ASN A 80 34.08 0.80 1.56
CA ASN A 80 34.81 1.36 0.43
C ASN A 80 36.01 2.20 0.89
N LYS A 81 35.87 2.99 1.96
CA LYS A 81 36.99 3.74 2.56
C LYS A 81 38.11 2.81 3.07
N ARG A 82 37.75 1.68 3.70
CA ARG A 82 38.73 0.68 4.17
C ARG A 82 39.44 0.00 3.01
N ILE A 83 38.70 -0.39 1.98
CA ILE A 83 39.25 -1.03 0.77
C ILE A 83 40.26 -0.09 0.11
N ALA A 84 39.90 1.17 -0.14
CA ALA A 84 40.81 2.16 -0.72
C ALA A 84 42.12 2.30 0.10
N THR A 85 42.02 2.32 1.43
CA THR A 85 43.20 2.38 2.30
C THR A 85 44.09 1.13 2.18
N MET A 86 43.50 -0.05 2.03
CA MET A 86 44.24 -1.30 1.84
C MET A 86 44.90 -1.35 0.46
N GLU A 87 44.19 -0.92 -0.58
CA GLU A 87 44.70 -0.83 -1.96
C GLU A 87 45.88 0.14 -2.05
N ASP A 88 45.79 1.31 -1.43
CA ASP A 88 46.89 2.28 -1.35
C ASP A 88 48.13 1.70 -0.66
N LYS A 89 47.94 0.97 0.45
CA LYS A 89 49.03 0.30 1.17
C LYS A 89 49.66 -0.79 0.31
N ALA A 90 48.85 -1.59 -0.37
CA ALA A 90 49.32 -2.64 -1.26
C ALA A 90 50.14 -2.05 -2.42
N ALA A 91 49.63 -1.01 -3.09
CA ALA A 91 50.32 -0.31 -4.17
C ALA A 91 51.69 0.25 -3.73
N LYS A 92 51.75 0.91 -2.55
CA LYS A 92 53.01 1.43 -1.98
C LYS A 92 54.01 0.33 -1.66
N SER A 93 53.54 -0.82 -1.17
CA SER A 93 54.41 -1.96 -0.87
C SER A 93 54.99 -2.61 -2.13
N ALA A 94 54.18 -2.71 -3.20
CA ALA A 94 54.61 -3.23 -4.49
C ALA A 94 55.67 -2.32 -5.15
N ALA A 95 55.45 -0.99 -5.10
CA ALA A 95 56.40 -0.01 -5.64
C ALA A 95 57.78 -0.07 -4.94
N ARG A 96 57.82 -0.26 -3.61
CA ARG A 96 59.08 -0.44 -2.87
C ARG A 96 59.84 -1.72 -3.19
N LYS A 97 59.13 -2.76 -3.64
CA LYS A 97 59.77 -4.05 -4.00
C LYS A 97 60.32 -4.05 -5.42
N ALA A 98 59.90 -3.10 -6.26
CA ALA A 98 60.30 -2.95 -7.65
C ALA A 98 61.45 -1.95 -7.86
N ALA A 99 61.82 -1.19 -6.84
CA ALA A 99 62.96 -0.26 -6.80
C ALA A 99 64.15 -0.90 -6.10
#